data_AF-A0A1M6TUL8-F1
#
_entry.id   AF-A0A1M6TUL8-F1
#
_cell.length_a   1.000
_cell.length_b   1.000
_cell.length_c   1.000
_cell.angle_alpha   90.00
_cell.angle_beta   90.00
_cell.angle_gamma   90.00
#
_symmetry.space_group_name_H-M   'P 1'
#
loop_
_entity.id
_entity.type
_entity.pdbx_description
1 polymer ?
#
loop_
_entity_poly.entity_id
_entity_poly.type
_entity_poly.pdbx_seq_one_letter_code
_entity_poly.pdbx_strand_id
1 'polypeptide(L)'
;MKKRLTIFLVTLLVFSTSTAAFATDYVTALYGGDISGSDCVDFANAMDGLSGWGKKVVDTTATVKQFKDGDSTSTFLYWSGHGLTSGKMSCYGIDSGGSSSDYINYSDSEAPIMYDEIGDDVSYDSTYGYFYSNSVWNSKAKYVVLAVCNQIGTSDSLTKSWLRTMLGKPNRVNMILGYAGTGPGGWVSSEGDYRDDLIAKDFVKNMKNGMRIRDAWYDANRGWGINYSSSIYNDEAKYDKITSMSDLTTSNNKSPDMILEVNGSVQSLSIDSSIKKTDIKTFDNNYKVKRKRKIISDNVLKSYTKFYFNSDNLESSIEDLTTFLRKKNVLPEDATYDSVDIINLITLQKGGEEYSISDGPRTQRYVIKYSQTFDDTKISNLKDGSYINVYIENGEINMIDINWLDIDGTSKTKNNNKMIDKKTAKDKADKMVEQHYVDENKSKPKFEDCEIVYYCDSESNLVPGWRVSYDGLVFTIPAYEE
;
A
#
# COMPACT_ATOMS: atom_id res chain seq x y z
N MET A 1 61.09 38.70 -18.65
CA MET A 1 59.66 38.31 -18.78
C MET A 1 59.37 36.85 -18.45
N LYS A 2 60.19 35.86 -18.83
CA LYS A 2 59.90 34.43 -18.60
C LYS A 2 59.64 34.02 -17.13
N LYS A 3 60.38 34.56 -16.15
CA LYS A 3 60.19 34.23 -14.72
C LYS A 3 58.88 34.75 -14.11
N ARG A 4 58.30 35.84 -14.64
CA ARG A 4 57.02 36.39 -14.13
C ARG A 4 55.81 35.63 -14.68
N LEU A 5 55.93 35.03 -15.86
CA LEU A 5 54.87 34.20 -16.45
C LEU A 5 54.74 32.85 -15.74
N THR A 6 55.85 32.24 -15.31
CA THR A 6 55.84 30.97 -14.55
C THR A 6 55.20 31.13 -13.18
N ILE A 7 55.50 32.23 -12.45
CA ILE A 7 54.87 32.49 -11.16
C ILE A 7 53.37 32.75 -11.34
N PHE A 8 52.96 33.49 -12.37
CA PHE A 8 51.55 33.73 -12.63
C PHE A 8 50.78 32.44 -12.98
N LEU A 9 51.39 31.52 -13.75
CA LEU A 9 50.81 30.21 -14.07
C LEU A 9 50.74 29.27 -12.87
N VAL A 10 51.75 29.28 -11.99
CA VAL A 10 51.73 28.48 -10.75
C VAL A 10 50.70 29.04 -9.76
N THR A 11 50.57 30.36 -9.63
CA THR A 11 49.52 30.94 -8.78
C THR A 11 48.12 30.71 -9.36
N LEU A 12 47.95 30.74 -10.69
CA LEU A 12 46.67 30.41 -11.32
C LEU A 12 46.32 28.92 -11.16
N LEU A 13 47.31 28.01 -11.19
CA LEU A 13 47.12 26.58 -10.90
C LEU A 13 46.83 26.28 -9.42
N VAL A 14 47.41 27.05 -8.50
CA VAL A 14 47.18 26.91 -7.05
C VAL A 14 45.84 27.54 -6.61
N PHE A 15 45.32 28.53 -7.35
CA PHE A 15 43.97 29.07 -7.14
C PHE A 15 42.88 28.38 -7.98
N SER A 16 43.25 27.56 -8.98
CA SER A 16 42.31 26.72 -9.72
C SER A 16 42.14 25.31 -9.16
N THR A 17 42.81 24.97 -8.04
CA THR A 17 42.21 24.00 -7.11
C THR A 17 41.09 24.73 -6.38
N SER A 18 40.06 25.11 -7.14
CA SER A 18 38.73 25.25 -6.60
C SER A 18 38.55 24.05 -5.70
N THR A 19 38.46 24.27 -4.39
CA THR A 19 37.73 23.39 -3.50
C THR A 19 36.38 23.24 -4.18
N ALA A 20 36.24 22.22 -5.03
CA ALA A 20 34.96 21.64 -5.30
C ALA A 20 34.44 21.39 -3.89
N ALA A 21 33.47 22.19 -3.47
CA ALA A 21 32.64 21.83 -2.36
C ALA A 21 32.09 20.49 -2.80
N PHE A 22 32.74 19.39 -2.39
CA PHE A 22 32.17 18.07 -2.50
C PHE A 22 30.82 18.25 -1.85
N ALA A 23 29.75 18.10 -2.63
CA ALA A 23 28.41 18.13 -2.08
C ALA A 23 28.41 17.05 -1.01
N THR A 24 28.52 17.47 0.26
CA THR A 24 28.63 16.53 1.37
C THR A 24 27.30 15.80 1.40
N ASP A 25 27.33 14.48 1.21
CA ASP A 25 26.15 13.67 1.45
C ASP A 25 25.86 13.68 2.95
N TYR A 26 24.61 13.84 3.35
CA TYR A 26 24.25 13.85 4.77
C TYR A 26 23.56 12.55 5.20
N VAL A 27 23.86 12.14 6.43
CA VAL A 27 23.06 11.17 7.16
C VAL A 27 22.21 11.89 8.20
N THR A 28 20.94 11.51 8.30
CA THR A 28 20.09 11.85 9.45
C THR A 28 19.76 10.56 10.22
N ALA A 29 20.12 10.51 11.50
CA ALA A 29 19.71 9.46 12.42
C ALA A 29 18.68 9.98 13.42
N LEU A 30 17.54 9.30 13.52
CA LEU A 30 16.36 9.70 14.27
C LEU A 30 15.97 8.59 15.25
N TYR A 31 15.85 8.93 16.54
CA TYR A 31 15.38 8.00 17.56
C TYR A 31 13.92 8.29 17.94
N GLY A 32 13.05 7.30 17.71
CA GLY A 32 11.61 7.36 17.94
C GLY A 32 11.16 7.05 19.37
N GLY A 33 12.07 6.72 20.30
CA GLY A 33 11.70 6.41 21.69
C GLY A 33 11.60 4.91 22.01
N ASP A 34 11.29 4.61 23.28
CA ASP A 34 11.15 3.30 23.97
C ASP A 34 12.32 2.85 24.88
N ILE A 35 13.52 2.57 24.35
CA ILE A 35 14.63 2.00 25.13
C ILE A 35 15.92 2.85 25.11
N SER A 36 16.60 2.96 23.97
CA SER A 36 17.87 3.72 23.82
C SER A 36 18.07 4.18 22.38
N GLY A 37 18.52 5.42 22.18
CA GLY A 37 18.92 5.97 20.88
C GLY A 37 20.42 5.83 20.57
N SER A 38 21.14 4.98 21.30
CA SER A 38 22.60 4.83 21.16
C SER A 38 23.04 4.37 19.78
N ASP A 39 22.25 3.52 19.13
CA ASP A 39 22.51 3.01 17.78
C ASP A 39 22.38 4.12 16.71
N CYS A 40 21.43 5.05 16.86
CA CYS A 40 21.34 6.25 16.02
C CYS A 40 22.62 7.09 16.09
N VAL A 41 23.12 7.33 17.31
CA VAL A 41 24.35 8.10 17.54
C VAL A 41 25.54 7.38 16.90
N ASP A 42 25.65 6.08 17.09
CA ASP A 42 26.76 5.27 16.58
C ASP A 42 26.73 5.13 15.06
N PHE A 43 25.55 4.92 14.47
CA PHE A 43 25.37 4.92 13.02
C PHE A 43 25.83 6.25 12.41
N ALA A 44 25.34 7.37 12.96
CA ALA A 44 25.66 8.69 12.46
C ALA A 44 27.16 9.02 12.61
N ASN A 45 27.77 8.68 13.75
CA ASN A 45 29.20 8.86 13.99
C ASN A 45 30.06 8.02 13.04
N ALA A 46 29.67 6.77 12.78
CA ALA A 46 30.38 5.91 11.86
C ALA A 46 30.29 6.45 10.41
N MET A 47 29.12 6.95 10.00
CA MET A 47 28.90 7.54 8.67
C MET A 47 29.68 8.84 8.47
N ASP A 48 29.72 9.73 9.47
CA ASP A 48 30.54 10.95 9.48
C ASP A 48 32.05 10.66 9.37
N GLY A 49 32.47 9.46 9.81
CA GLY A 49 33.83 8.95 9.62
C GLY A 49 34.16 8.51 8.18
N LEU A 50 33.21 8.55 7.25
CA LEU A 50 33.42 8.31 5.83
C LEU A 50 33.74 9.64 5.12
N SER A 51 34.78 9.63 4.27
CA SER A 51 35.15 10.83 3.51
C SER A 51 34.01 11.28 2.60
N GLY A 52 33.63 12.56 2.69
CA GLY A 52 32.55 13.16 1.90
C GLY A 52 31.16 13.09 2.54
N TRP A 53 31.06 12.57 3.77
CA TRP A 53 29.80 12.49 4.52
C TRP A 53 29.78 13.44 5.70
N GLY A 54 28.61 13.99 5.99
CA GLY A 54 28.30 14.74 7.21
C GLY A 54 27.13 14.11 7.94
N LYS A 55 27.00 14.39 9.24
CA LYS A 55 25.90 13.84 10.05
C LYS A 55 24.98 14.88 10.67
N LYS A 56 23.76 14.44 10.92
CA LYS A 56 22.79 15.04 11.83
C LYS A 56 22.18 13.94 12.69
N VAL A 57 22.10 14.21 13.99
CA VAL A 57 21.55 13.26 14.96
C VAL A 57 20.41 13.95 15.71
N VAL A 58 19.26 13.27 15.77
CA VAL A 58 18.13 13.60 16.64
C VAL A 58 17.87 12.37 17.50
N ASP A 59 18.57 12.29 18.64
CA ASP A 59 18.71 11.07 19.45
C ASP A 59 17.70 10.94 20.61
N THR A 60 16.80 11.91 20.80
CA THR A 60 15.96 11.93 22.02
C THR A 60 14.51 12.39 21.83
N THR A 61 14.07 12.80 20.63
CA THR A 61 12.71 13.37 20.43
C THR A 61 12.19 13.29 18.98
N ALA A 62 12.52 12.24 18.22
CA ALA A 62 12.12 12.21 16.82
C ALA A 62 10.60 12.01 16.62
N THR A 63 10.00 12.90 15.85
CA THR A 63 8.57 12.90 15.50
C THR A 63 8.33 12.31 14.10
N VAL A 64 7.09 11.92 13.85
CA VAL A 64 6.60 11.52 12.52
C VAL A 64 6.90 12.59 11.46
N LYS A 65 6.73 13.87 11.81
CA LYS A 65 7.03 15.00 10.91
C LYS A 65 8.51 15.02 10.51
N GLN A 66 9.42 14.81 11.46
CA GLN A 66 10.86 14.77 11.17
C GLN A 66 11.24 13.58 10.29
N PHE A 67 10.56 12.44 10.42
CA PHE A 67 10.75 11.31 9.51
C PHE A 67 10.29 11.63 8.09
N LYS A 68 9.06 12.16 7.94
CA LYS A 68 8.45 12.53 6.65
C LYS A 68 9.24 13.59 5.89
N ASP A 69 9.61 14.65 6.59
CA ASP A 69 10.28 15.79 5.97
C ASP A 69 11.77 15.52 5.75
N GLY A 70 12.35 14.63 6.56
CA GLY A 70 13.78 14.41 6.61
C GLY A 70 14.57 15.71 6.80
N ASP A 71 15.88 15.63 6.63
CA ASP A 71 16.62 16.82 6.23
C ASP A 71 16.58 16.91 4.71
N SER A 72 16.29 18.09 4.16
CA SER A 72 16.33 18.37 2.72
C SER A 72 17.71 18.11 2.06
N THR A 73 18.71 17.74 2.86
CA THR A 73 20.08 17.41 2.46
C THR A 73 20.45 15.94 2.69
N SER A 74 19.62 15.15 3.36
CA SER A 74 19.98 13.77 3.73
C SER A 74 19.88 12.79 2.57
N THR A 75 20.93 12.02 2.36
CA THR A 75 20.99 10.88 1.45
C THR A 75 20.63 9.58 2.18
N PHE A 76 21.03 9.46 3.45
CA PHE A 76 20.63 8.36 4.34
C PHE A 76 19.73 8.85 5.47
N LEU A 77 18.68 8.08 5.75
CA LEU A 77 17.83 8.23 6.93
C LEU A 77 17.90 6.94 7.74
N TYR A 78 18.24 7.03 9.02
CA TYR A 78 18.24 5.91 9.94
C TYR A 78 17.23 6.18 11.05
N TRP A 79 16.29 5.27 11.23
CA TRP A 79 15.28 5.34 12.28
C TRP A 79 15.44 4.16 13.23
N SER A 80 15.66 4.47 14.50
CA SER A 80 15.66 3.51 15.60
C SER A 80 14.45 3.69 16.48
N GLY A 81 13.93 2.59 17.00
CA GLY A 81 12.83 2.55 17.93
C GLY A 81 12.23 1.16 18.03
N HIS A 82 10.98 1.08 18.46
CA HIS A 82 10.22 -0.15 18.50
C HIS A 82 9.12 -0.22 17.46
N GLY A 83 8.72 -1.43 17.12
CA GLY A 83 7.74 -1.67 16.06
C GLY A 83 6.82 -2.84 16.38
N LEU A 84 5.59 -2.76 15.87
CA LEU A 84 4.57 -3.80 15.98
C LEU A 84 4.27 -4.40 14.60
N THR A 85 3.69 -5.61 14.59
CA THR A 85 3.30 -6.33 13.36
C THR A 85 2.25 -5.61 12.52
N SER A 86 1.57 -4.60 13.08
CA SER A 86 0.65 -3.71 12.37
C SER A 86 1.34 -2.55 11.62
N GLY A 87 2.68 -2.48 11.61
CA GLY A 87 3.46 -1.39 11.02
C GLY A 87 3.41 -0.07 11.81
N LYS A 88 3.00 -0.16 13.09
CA LYS A 88 3.19 0.92 14.06
C LYS A 88 4.66 0.96 14.49
N MET A 89 5.19 2.17 14.65
CA MET A 89 6.55 2.43 15.14
C MET A 89 6.50 3.43 16.29
N SER A 90 7.42 3.34 17.26
CA SER A 90 7.56 4.34 18.31
C SER A 90 7.95 5.69 17.71
N CYS A 91 7.35 6.77 18.21
CA CYS A 91 7.71 8.15 17.87
C CYS A 91 7.33 9.10 19.02
N TYR A 92 7.94 10.28 19.04
CA TYR A 92 7.54 11.35 19.96
C TYR A 92 6.37 12.15 19.41
N GLY A 93 5.36 12.35 20.26
CA GLY A 93 4.27 13.31 20.03
C GLY A 93 4.66 14.67 20.60
N ILE A 94 4.19 15.74 19.95
CA ILE A 94 4.25 17.09 20.52
C ILE A 94 2.83 17.42 20.94
N ASP A 95 2.59 17.56 22.25
CA ASP A 95 1.30 18.01 22.74
C ASP A 95 1.02 19.47 22.37
N SER A 96 -0.22 19.93 22.54
CA SER A 96 -0.62 21.32 22.28
C SER A 96 0.08 22.36 23.16
N GLY A 97 0.86 21.93 24.16
CA GLY A 97 1.73 22.76 24.99
C GLY A 97 3.19 22.79 24.55
N GLY A 98 3.58 22.06 23.50
CA GLY A 98 4.96 21.98 23.01
C GLY A 98 5.87 21.05 23.82
N SER A 99 5.32 20.25 24.73
CA SER A 99 6.08 19.25 25.48
C SER A 99 6.17 17.96 24.67
N SER A 100 7.39 17.43 24.53
CA SER A 100 7.62 16.11 23.96
C SER A 100 7.28 15.05 25.01
N SER A 101 6.21 14.30 24.80
CA SER A 101 5.96 13.06 25.54
C SER A 101 6.30 11.88 24.63
N ASP A 102 6.94 10.85 25.20
CA ASP A 102 7.09 9.54 24.53
C ASP A 102 5.70 9.07 24.14
N TYR A 103 5.37 9.07 22.85
CA TYR A 103 4.12 8.49 22.36
C TYR A 103 4.30 6.96 22.24
N ILE A 104 4.37 6.38 23.44
CA ILE A 104 3.78 5.12 23.89
C ILE A 104 4.38 3.81 23.34
N ASN A 105 5.10 3.14 24.25
CA ASN A 105 4.78 1.82 24.79
C ASN A 105 3.82 0.95 23.96
N TYR A 106 4.18 -0.31 23.78
CA TYR A 106 3.53 -1.46 23.13
C TYR A 106 1.99 -1.64 23.14
N SER A 107 1.20 -0.77 23.77
CA SER A 107 -0.24 -0.93 23.99
C SER A 107 -1.16 0.15 23.40
N ASP A 108 -0.69 1.33 22.96
CA ASP A 108 -1.66 2.35 22.52
C ASP A 108 -2.23 2.09 21.12
N SER A 109 -3.56 2.01 21.11
CA SER A 109 -4.41 2.16 19.93
C SER A 109 -4.09 3.42 19.13
N GLU A 110 -3.49 4.44 19.75
CA GLU A 110 -3.23 5.77 19.21
C GLU A 110 -1.88 5.94 18.48
N ALA A 111 -0.93 5.01 18.64
CA ALA A 111 0.34 5.08 17.90
C ALA A 111 0.06 4.99 16.38
N PRO A 112 0.61 5.93 15.58
CA PRO A 112 0.30 6.00 14.16
C PRO A 112 0.87 4.80 13.40
N ILE A 113 0.12 4.33 12.41
CA ILE A 113 0.61 3.39 11.42
C ILE A 113 1.52 4.20 10.48
N MET A 114 2.83 4.00 10.57
CA MET A 114 3.77 4.96 9.95
C MET A 114 3.66 5.01 8.44
N TYR A 115 3.33 3.90 7.79
CA TYR A 115 3.22 3.87 6.33
C TYR A 115 1.95 4.57 5.81
N ASP A 116 0.82 4.51 6.52
CA ASP A 116 -0.43 5.22 6.18
C ASP A 116 -0.19 6.73 6.23
N GLU A 117 0.62 7.13 7.21
CA GLU A 117 1.07 8.50 7.35
C GLU A 117 2.00 8.94 6.23
N ILE A 118 2.53 8.06 5.37
CA ILE A 118 3.57 8.39 4.38
C ILE A 118 3.08 8.26 2.92
N GLY A 119 2.00 7.53 2.60
CA GLY A 119 1.34 7.64 1.28
C GLY A 119 0.43 6.50 0.84
N ASP A 120 -0.58 6.81 -0.02
CA ASP A 120 -1.65 5.85 -0.34
C ASP A 120 -2.03 5.63 -1.83
N ASP A 121 -1.81 6.57 -2.76
CA ASP A 121 -2.31 6.45 -4.16
C ASP A 121 -1.19 6.49 -5.20
N VAL A 122 -1.19 5.60 -6.22
CA VAL A 122 -0.24 5.61 -7.36
C VAL A 122 -0.74 6.46 -8.52
N SER A 123 0.18 7.14 -9.20
CA SER A 123 -0.03 7.95 -10.39
C SER A 123 1.19 7.91 -11.31
N TYR A 124 1.05 8.37 -12.54
CA TYR A 124 2.17 8.60 -13.47
C TYR A 124 2.15 10.04 -13.99
N ASP A 125 3.32 10.57 -14.29
CA ASP A 125 3.55 11.93 -14.77
C ASP A 125 4.73 11.90 -15.74
N SER A 126 4.62 12.61 -16.86
CA SER A 126 5.64 12.62 -17.91
C SER A 126 6.99 13.21 -17.48
N THR A 127 7.02 14.03 -16.43
CA THR A 127 8.20 14.62 -15.80
C THR A 127 8.78 13.70 -14.72
N TYR A 128 7.92 12.96 -14.02
CA TYR A 128 8.25 12.23 -12.79
C TYR A 128 8.08 10.70 -12.85
N GLY A 129 7.75 10.11 -14.00
CA GLY A 129 7.53 8.68 -14.19
C GLY A 129 6.37 8.13 -13.33
N TYR A 130 6.46 6.88 -12.88
CA TYR A 130 5.55 6.30 -11.88
C TYR A 130 5.85 6.83 -10.47
N PHE A 131 4.86 7.34 -9.76
CA PHE A 131 5.01 7.82 -8.39
C PHE A 131 3.70 7.71 -7.59
N TYR A 132 3.73 7.84 -6.27
CA TYR A 132 2.50 7.93 -5.48
C TYR A 132 2.07 9.39 -5.29
N SER A 133 0.89 9.78 -5.79
CA SER A 133 0.37 11.16 -5.77
C SER A 133 0.05 11.67 -4.37
N ASN A 134 -0.23 10.76 -3.42
CA ASN A 134 -0.57 11.10 -2.05
C ASN A 134 0.57 10.77 -1.06
N SER A 135 1.80 10.53 -1.54
CA SER A 135 2.90 10.39 -0.58
C SER A 135 3.21 11.75 0.05
N VAL A 136 3.10 11.83 1.38
CA VAL A 136 3.52 13.02 2.15
C VAL A 136 5.02 12.97 2.48
N TRP A 137 5.76 12.06 1.85
CA TRP A 137 7.21 11.93 1.96
C TRP A 137 7.91 13.10 1.28
N ASN A 138 8.44 14.04 2.07
CA ASN A 138 9.14 15.22 1.57
C ASN A 138 10.66 15.11 1.71
N SER A 139 11.15 14.06 2.37
CA SER A 139 12.57 13.78 2.56
C SER A 139 13.31 13.55 1.24
N LYS A 140 14.59 13.95 1.18
CA LYS A 140 15.50 13.63 0.06
C LYS A 140 16.25 12.31 0.24
N ALA A 141 15.98 11.58 1.32
CA ALA A 141 16.68 10.33 1.61
C ALA A 141 16.50 9.33 0.47
N LYS A 142 17.62 8.82 -0.04
CA LYS A 142 17.67 7.74 -1.04
C LYS A 142 17.74 6.37 -0.37
N TYR A 143 18.22 6.30 0.86
CA TYR A 143 18.34 5.06 1.62
C TYR A 143 17.73 5.27 3.00
N VAL A 144 16.82 4.37 3.38
CA VAL A 144 16.15 4.40 4.67
C VAL A 144 16.47 3.12 5.42
N VAL A 145 16.91 3.22 6.66
CA VAL A 145 17.07 2.09 7.57
C VAL A 145 16.01 2.19 8.64
N LEU A 146 15.16 1.19 8.71
CA LEU A 146 14.13 0.97 9.71
C LEU A 146 14.68 -0.05 10.73
N ALA A 147 15.48 0.41 11.68
CA ALA A 147 15.97 -0.39 12.79
C ALA A 147 14.87 -0.57 13.84
N VAL A 148 13.78 -1.22 13.42
CA VAL A 148 12.51 -1.36 14.15
C VAL A 148 11.89 -2.72 13.80
N CYS A 149 11.29 -3.37 14.79
CA CYS A 149 10.72 -4.71 14.63
C CYS A 149 9.58 -4.72 13.59
N ASN A 150 9.48 -5.80 12.81
CA ASN A 150 8.33 -6.16 11.97
C ASN A 150 7.92 -5.11 10.93
N GLN A 151 8.85 -4.29 10.40
CA GLN A 151 8.49 -3.25 9.43
C GLN A 151 8.51 -3.72 7.99
N ILE A 152 9.21 -4.80 7.63
CA ILE A 152 9.33 -5.24 6.23
C ILE A 152 9.07 -6.74 6.13
N GLY A 153 7.99 -7.19 5.49
CA GLY A 153 7.82 -8.61 5.12
C GLY A 153 6.99 -9.49 6.06
N THR A 154 6.23 -8.92 7.00
CA THR A 154 5.26 -9.68 7.84
C THR A 154 3.88 -9.83 7.19
N SER A 155 3.53 -8.98 6.23
CA SER A 155 2.33 -9.11 5.39
C SER A 155 2.52 -8.43 4.03
N ASP A 156 1.72 -8.87 3.05
CA ASP A 156 1.64 -8.24 1.72
C ASP A 156 1.20 -6.78 1.82
N SER A 157 0.29 -6.44 2.74
CA SER A 157 -0.19 -5.07 2.91
C SER A 157 0.92 -4.14 3.40
N LEU A 158 1.69 -4.53 4.42
CA LEU A 158 2.78 -3.73 4.98
C LEU A 158 3.90 -3.50 3.97
N THR A 159 4.30 -4.55 3.26
CA THR A 159 5.34 -4.46 2.21
C THR A 159 4.89 -3.56 1.07
N LYS A 160 3.63 -3.70 0.63
CA LYS A 160 3.03 -2.81 -0.38
C LYS A 160 2.98 -1.36 0.09
N SER A 161 2.78 -1.11 1.37
CA SER A 161 2.76 0.24 1.92
C SER A 161 4.14 0.91 1.92
N TRP A 162 5.21 0.21 2.33
CA TRP A 162 6.57 0.75 2.24
C TRP A 162 7.05 0.93 0.80
N LEU A 163 6.60 0.06 -0.12
CA LEU A 163 6.79 0.28 -1.55
C LEU A 163 6.19 1.62 -2.01
N ARG A 164 5.08 2.08 -1.42
CA ARG A 164 4.49 3.39 -1.74
C ARG A 164 5.42 4.52 -1.41
N THR A 165 6.03 4.46 -0.22
CA THR A 165 7.04 5.43 0.23
C THR A 165 8.23 5.50 -0.74
N MET A 166 8.69 4.36 -1.25
CA MET A 166 9.83 4.33 -2.19
C MET A 166 9.57 5.07 -3.50
N LEU A 167 8.30 5.13 -3.91
CA LEU A 167 7.85 5.72 -5.15
C LEU A 167 7.20 7.10 -4.93
N GLY A 168 7.31 7.70 -3.75
CA GLY A 168 6.77 9.03 -3.47
C GLY A 168 7.39 10.16 -4.31
N LYS A 169 6.70 11.31 -4.36
CA LYS A 169 7.22 12.59 -4.86
C LYS A 169 7.60 13.50 -3.68
N PRO A 170 8.60 14.39 -3.81
CA PRO A 170 9.40 14.65 -5.01
C PRO A 170 10.66 13.77 -5.14
N ASN A 171 11.01 12.98 -4.13
CA ASN A 171 12.21 12.14 -4.13
C ASN A 171 11.85 10.68 -3.92
N ARG A 172 12.46 9.80 -4.72
CA ARG A 172 12.29 8.35 -4.62
C ARG A 172 13.37 7.76 -3.73
N VAL A 173 13.00 6.75 -2.96
CA VAL A 173 13.93 5.98 -2.14
C VAL A 173 14.44 4.81 -2.99
N ASN A 174 15.76 4.63 -3.07
CA ASN A 174 16.38 3.51 -3.75
C ASN A 174 16.17 2.20 -2.98
N MET A 175 16.27 2.28 -1.64
CA MET A 175 16.24 1.12 -0.77
C MET A 175 15.74 1.46 0.64
N ILE A 176 14.84 0.61 1.14
CA ILE A 176 14.45 0.56 2.56
C ILE A 176 15.01 -0.73 3.14
N LEU A 177 15.82 -0.62 4.18
CA LEU A 177 16.41 -1.71 4.95
C LEU A 177 15.68 -1.83 6.28
N GLY A 178 15.57 -3.04 6.84
CA GLY A 178 14.95 -3.22 8.15
C GLY A 178 14.86 -4.66 8.60
N TYR A 179 13.84 -4.95 9.42
CA TYR A 179 13.59 -6.27 9.99
C TYR A 179 12.21 -6.83 9.59
N ALA A 180 12.18 -8.10 9.18
CA ALA A 180 10.97 -8.88 8.87
C ALA A 180 10.38 -9.64 10.04
N GLY A 181 11.00 -9.51 11.20
CA GLY A 181 10.58 -10.15 12.43
C GLY A 181 10.99 -9.27 13.60
N THR A 182 11.47 -9.89 14.65
CA THR A 182 11.99 -9.16 15.79
C THR A 182 13.34 -8.53 15.47
N GLY A 183 13.51 -7.27 15.89
CA GLY A 183 14.80 -6.61 15.86
C GLY A 183 15.79 -7.21 16.89
N PRO A 184 17.06 -6.80 16.84
CA PRO A 184 18.14 -7.20 17.76
C PRO A 184 17.95 -6.75 19.21
N GLY A 185 16.84 -7.12 19.85
CA GLY A 185 16.54 -6.75 21.24
C GLY A 185 15.35 -7.48 21.85
N GLY A 186 14.83 -8.50 21.17
CA GLY A 186 13.54 -9.12 21.50
C GLY A 186 13.43 -9.68 22.92
N TRP A 187 14.28 -10.62 23.32
CA TRP A 187 14.01 -11.46 24.50
C TRP A 187 15.28 -12.12 25.07
N VAL A 188 16.32 -11.35 25.40
CA VAL A 188 17.49 -11.91 26.10
C VAL A 188 17.61 -11.30 27.50
N SER A 189 17.38 -12.19 28.46
CA SER A 189 17.52 -12.12 29.91
C SER A 189 18.67 -11.24 30.41
N SER A 190 18.35 -10.32 31.32
CA SER A 190 19.17 -9.82 32.45
C SER A 190 20.62 -9.37 32.26
N GLU A 191 21.20 -9.43 31.06
CA GLU A 191 22.58 -9.02 30.77
C GLU A 191 22.65 -8.30 29.42
N GLY A 192 22.28 -7.02 29.40
CA GLY A 192 22.95 -5.92 28.67
C GLY A 192 23.19 -5.96 27.15
N ASP A 193 22.88 -7.02 26.43
CA ASP A 193 23.26 -7.20 25.02
C ASP A 193 22.25 -6.56 24.05
N TYR A 194 22.08 -5.23 24.13
CA TYR A 194 21.49 -4.47 23.02
C TYR A 194 22.50 -4.48 21.86
N ARG A 195 22.17 -5.13 20.74
CA ARG A 195 23.10 -5.34 19.62
C ARG A 195 22.91 -4.36 18.48
N ASP A 196 21.90 -3.51 18.54
CA ASP A 196 21.59 -2.55 17.49
C ASP A 196 22.75 -1.57 17.23
N ASP A 197 23.47 -1.15 18.26
CA ASP A 197 24.62 -0.25 18.12
C ASP A 197 25.80 -0.94 17.43
N LEU A 198 26.04 -2.22 17.73
CA LEU A 198 27.08 -3.03 17.10
C LEU A 198 26.74 -3.35 15.64
N ILE A 199 25.47 -3.65 15.34
CA ILE A 199 24.98 -3.84 13.98
C ILE A 199 25.10 -2.54 13.17
N ALA A 200 24.75 -1.38 13.76
CA ALA A 200 24.93 -0.08 13.12
C ALA A 200 26.40 0.19 12.77
N LYS A 201 27.33 -0.08 13.70
CA LYS A 201 28.79 0.06 13.47
C LYS A 201 29.30 -0.88 12.37
N ASP A 202 28.94 -2.16 12.44
CA ASP A 202 29.38 -3.15 11.45
C ASP A 202 28.79 -2.89 10.08
N PHE A 203 27.54 -2.41 10.00
CA PHE A 203 26.91 -2.01 8.74
C PHE A 203 27.73 -0.93 8.03
N VAL A 204 28.09 0.14 8.75
CA VAL A 204 28.89 1.23 8.17
C VAL A 204 30.31 0.78 7.85
N LYS A 205 30.94 -0.03 8.70
CA LYS A 205 32.26 -0.64 8.44
C LYS A 205 32.25 -1.49 7.17
N ASN A 206 31.21 -2.29 6.96
CA ASN A 206 31.05 -3.12 5.78
C ASN A 206 30.89 -2.26 4.51
N MET A 207 30.08 -1.19 4.57
CA MET A 207 29.98 -0.22 3.47
C MET A 207 31.33 0.46 3.18
N LYS A 208 32.08 0.84 4.21
CA LYS A 208 33.44 1.42 4.08
C LYS A 208 34.41 0.48 3.39
N ASN A 209 34.29 -0.83 3.62
CA ASN A 209 35.07 -1.87 2.97
C ASN A 209 34.64 -2.14 1.52
N GLY A 210 33.71 -1.35 0.98
CA GLY A 210 33.29 -1.42 -0.42
C GLY A 210 32.21 -2.46 -0.71
N MET A 211 31.55 -3.00 0.34
CA MET A 211 30.36 -3.82 0.17
C MET A 211 29.20 -2.99 -0.37
N ARG A 212 28.27 -3.67 -1.05
CA ARG A 212 27.01 -3.05 -1.47
C ARG A 212 26.18 -2.73 -0.23
N ILE A 213 25.41 -1.65 -0.27
CA ILE A 213 24.64 -1.15 0.88
C ILE A 213 23.72 -2.25 1.42
N ARG A 214 22.97 -2.91 0.54
CA ARG A 214 22.14 -4.07 0.91
C ARG A 214 22.95 -5.18 1.60
N ASP A 215 24.03 -5.62 0.97
CA ASP A 215 24.83 -6.75 1.45
C ASP A 215 25.50 -6.44 2.79
N ALA A 216 25.89 -5.18 3.00
CA ALA A 216 26.46 -4.71 4.26
C ALA A 216 25.45 -4.81 5.41
N TRP A 217 24.16 -4.52 5.15
CA TRP A 217 23.08 -4.66 6.15
C TRP A 217 22.87 -6.12 6.54
N TYR A 218 22.77 -7.02 5.55
CA TYR A 218 22.63 -8.46 5.80
C TYR A 218 23.83 -9.05 6.54
N ASP A 219 25.05 -8.68 6.15
CA ASP A 219 26.27 -9.19 6.76
C ASP A 219 26.44 -8.71 8.20
N ALA A 220 26.15 -7.42 8.46
CA ALA A 220 26.15 -6.88 9.83
C ALA A 220 25.17 -7.65 10.72
N ASN A 221 23.93 -7.83 10.28
CA ASN A 221 22.93 -8.58 11.04
C ASN A 221 23.32 -10.05 11.27
N ARG A 222 23.83 -10.73 10.24
CA ARG A 222 24.27 -12.13 10.35
C ARG A 222 25.45 -12.30 11.32
N GLY A 223 26.38 -11.36 11.33
CA GLY A 223 27.51 -11.35 12.27
C GLY A 223 27.08 -11.40 13.74
N TRP A 224 25.87 -10.91 14.02
CA TRP A 224 25.27 -10.90 15.36
C TRP A 224 24.20 -11.98 15.58
N GLY A 225 24.07 -12.94 14.66
CA GLY A 225 23.13 -14.05 14.74
C GLY A 225 21.68 -13.70 14.35
N ILE A 226 21.46 -12.53 13.74
CA ILE A 226 20.14 -12.05 13.37
C ILE A 226 19.79 -12.52 11.95
N ASN A 227 18.76 -13.35 11.87
CA ASN A 227 18.23 -13.94 10.63
C ASN A 227 16.82 -13.42 10.34
N TYR A 228 16.56 -12.14 10.58
CA TYR A 228 15.33 -11.47 10.15
C TYR A 228 15.62 -10.15 9.44
N SER A 229 16.85 -9.95 8.94
CA SER A 229 17.17 -8.79 8.12
C SER A 229 16.41 -8.85 6.80
N SER A 230 15.93 -7.69 6.37
CA SER A 230 15.15 -7.56 5.16
C SER A 230 15.40 -6.23 4.47
N SER A 231 15.00 -6.19 3.20
CA SER A 231 15.16 -5.01 2.36
C SER A 231 14.09 -4.98 1.28
N ILE A 232 13.59 -3.78 0.98
CA ILE A 232 12.83 -3.47 -0.22
C ILE A 232 13.70 -2.54 -1.07
N TYR A 233 13.97 -2.89 -2.32
CA TYR A 233 14.85 -2.10 -3.19
C TYR A 233 14.40 -2.11 -4.65
N ASN A 234 14.80 -1.08 -5.38
CA ASN A 234 14.78 -1.11 -6.84
C ASN A 234 15.89 -2.02 -7.36
N ASP A 235 15.63 -2.89 -8.33
CA ASP A 235 16.63 -3.79 -8.94
C ASP A 235 17.88 -3.05 -9.44
N GLU A 236 17.74 -1.81 -9.91
CA GLU A 236 18.89 -0.96 -10.29
C GLU A 236 19.77 -0.59 -9.09
N ALA A 237 19.18 -0.43 -7.91
CA ALA A 237 19.86 -0.10 -6.65
C ALA A 237 20.53 -1.31 -5.98
N LYS A 238 20.34 -2.54 -6.49
CA LYS A 238 20.94 -3.75 -5.90
C LYS A 238 22.47 -3.74 -5.90
N TYR A 239 23.07 -2.90 -6.74
CA TYR A 239 24.51 -2.74 -6.88
C TYR A 239 25.07 -1.51 -6.16
N ASP A 240 24.22 -0.72 -5.51
CA ASP A 240 24.62 0.53 -4.90
C ASP A 240 25.65 0.32 -3.80
N LYS A 241 26.69 1.16 -3.85
CA LYS A 241 27.74 1.28 -2.84
C LYS A 241 27.73 2.70 -2.30
N ILE A 242 28.25 2.90 -1.09
CA ILE A 242 28.34 4.24 -0.50
C ILE A 242 29.16 5.24 -1.34
N THR A 243 30.06 4.75 -2.19
CA THR A 243 30.88 5.56 -3.12
C THR A 243 30.31 5.65 -4.54
N SER A 244 29.21 4.95 -4.84
CA SER A 244 28.62 4.84 -6.17
C SER A 244 27.15 4.47 -6.02
N MET A 245 26.34 5.48 -5.71
CA MET A 245 24.91 5.36 -5.50
C MET A 245 24.18 5.69 -6.80
N SER A 246 23.21 4.85 -7.19
CA SER A 246 22.34 5.14 -8.32
C SER A 246 21.53 6.41 -8.07
N ASP A 247 21.36 7.20 -9.12
CA ASP A 247 20.47 8.35 -9.11
C ASP A 247 19.19 7.96 -9.83
N LEU A 248 18.26 7.37 -9.09
CA LEU A 248 16.94 7.00 -9.59
C LEU A 248 16.05 8.25 -9.63
N THR A 249 16.51 9.28 -10.33
CA THR A 249 15.71 10.47 -10.61
C THR A 249 14.60 10.14 -11.61
N THR A 250 13.60 10.98 -11.51
CA THR A 250 12.29 11.14 -12.18
C THR A 250 12.10 10.68 -13.64
N SER A 251 13.10 10.20 -14.38
CA SER A 251 13.03 10.05 -15.84
C SER A 251 12.72 8.66 -16.40
N ASN A 252 12.63 7.61 -15.59
CA ASN A 252 12.33 6.28 -16.15
C ASN A 252 10.81 6.09 -16.32
N ASN A 253 10.37 6.08 -17.58
CA ASN A 253 9.01 5.74 -18.03
C ASN A 253 8.62 4.27 -17.77
N LYS A 254 9.46 3.50 -17.09
CA LYS A 254 9.24 2.10 -16.72
C LYS A 254 8.89 2.06 -15.23
N SER A 255 7.90 1.26 -14.86
CA SER A 255 7.67 0.92 -13.45
C SER A 255 8.95 0.27 -12.92
N PRO A 256 9.51 0.73 -11.80
CA PRO A 256 10.73 0.14 -11.28
C PRO A 256 10.48 -1.30 -10.88
N ASP A 257 11.42 -2.19 -11.24
CA ASP A 257 11.38 -3.58 -10.82
C ASP A 257 11.76 -3.62 -9.34
N MET A 258 10.76 -3.78 -8.47
CA MET A 258 10.95 -3.75 -7.02
C MET A 258 11.18 -5.15 -6.49
N ILE A 259 12.06 -5.28 -5.50
CA ILE A 259 12.44 -6.57 -4.92
C ILE A 259 12.28 -6.49 -3.41
N LEU A 260 11.54 -7.45 -2.85
CA LEU A 260 11.58 -7.79 -1.43
C LEU A 260 12.64 -8.88 -1.27
N GLU A 261 13.54 -8.67 -0.32
CA GLU A 261 14.43 -9.71 0.14
C GLU A 261 14.29 -9.86 1.65
N VAL A 262 14.12 -11.10 2.11
CA VAL A 262 14.02 -11.46 3.52
C VAL A 262 14.90 -12.68 3.72
N ASN A 263 15.97 -12.55 4.52
CA ASN A 263 16.87 -13.66 4.82
C ASN A 263 17.44 -14.39 3.59
N GLY A 264 17.69 -13.64 2.51
CA GLY A 264 18.16 -14.20 1.23
C GLY A 264 17.07 -14.86 0.38
N SER A 265 15.83 -14.96 0.86
CA SER A 265 14.68 -15.25 0.00
C SER A 265 14.32 -13.99 -0.78
N VAL A 266 14.34 -14.09 -2.11
CA VAL A 266 14.09 -12.97 -3.01
C VAL A 266 12.72 -13.12 -3.65
N GLN A 267 11.91 -12.08 -3.57
CA GLN A 267 10.60 -11.98 -4.20
C GLN A 267 10.55 -10.72 -5.06
N SER A 268 10.29 -10.88 -6.35
CA SER A 268 9.93 -9.76 -7.22
C SER A 268 8.56 -9.24 -6.82
N LEU A 269 8.47 -7.95 -6.55
CA LEU A 269 7.23 -7.28 -6.21
C LEU A 269 6.70 -6.61 -7.48
N SER A 270 5.54 -7.06 -7.93
CA SER A 270 4.78 -6.26 -8.88
C SER A 270 4.13 -5.13 -8.10
N ILE A 271 4.51 -3.88 -8.39
CA ILE A 271 3.57 -2.77 -8.22
C ILE A 271 2.39 -3.16 -9.08
N ASP A 272 1.21 -3.25 -8.47
CA ASP A 272 0.00 -3.84 -9.03
C ASP A 272 -0.10 -3.60 -10.56
N SER A 273 -0.21 -4.67 -11.33
CA SER A 273 -0.34 -4.62 -12.79
C SER A 273 -1.59 -3.84 -13.26
N SER A 274 -2.46 -3.48 -12.32
CA SER A 274 -3.58 -2.55 -12.51
C SER A 274 -3.14 -1.10 -12.77
N ILE A 275 -1.93 -0.70 -12.34
CA ILE A 275 -1.39 0.63 -12.64
C ILE A 275 -0.67 0.56 -13.98
N LYS A 276 -1.48 0.57 -15.03
CA LYS A 276 -0.99 0.96 -16.35
C LYS A 276 -0.35 2.34 -16.20
N LYS A 277 0.80 2.50 -16.87
CA LYS A 277 1.36 3.79 -17.34
C LYS A 277 0.18 4.71 -17.57
N THR A 278 0.19 5.98 -17.20
CA THR A 278 -0.92 6.84 -17.62
C THR A 278 -1.01 6.83 -19.16
N ASP A 279 -1.81 5.94 -19.72
CA ASP A 279 -3.17 6.28 -20.02
C ASP A 279 -3.71 6.92 -18.71
N ILE A 280 -3.71 8.25 -18.54
CA ILE A 280 -4.82 9.02 -19.08
C ILE A 280 -5.60 8.13 -20.05
N LYS A 281 -6.27 7.10 -19.50
CA LYS A 281 -7.51 6.67 -20.08
C LYS A 281 -8.28 7.94 -19.92
N THR A 282 -8.29 8.71 -21.01
CA THR A 282 -9.48 9.43 -21.35
C THR A 282 -10.50 8.31 -21.31
N PHE A 283 -11.17 8.17 -20.17
CA PHE A 283 -12.30 7.28 -20.06
C PHE A 283 -13.23 7.86 -21.13
N ASP A 284 -13.32 7.14 -22.25
CA ASP A 284 -14.29 7.51 -23.26
C ASP A 284 -15.63 7.33 -22.57
N ASN A 285 -16.33 8.44 -22.42
CA ASN A 285 -17.49 8.52 -21.56
C ASN A 285 -18.71 8.37 -22.44
N ASN A 286 -19.52 7.38 -22.08
CA ASN A 286 -20.78 7.02 -22.72
C ASN A 286 -20.63 5.96 -23.81
N TYR A 287 -20.36 4.73 -23.35
CA TYR A 287 -20.76 3.56 -24.11
C TYR A 287 -22.26 3.35 -23.92
N LYS A 288 -22.99 3.27 -25.03
CA LYS A 288 -24.39 2.85 -24.97
C LYS A 288 -24.43 1.39 -24.56
N VAL A 289 -25.16 1.09 -23.49
CA VAL A 289 -25.33 -0.29 -23.03
C VAL A 289 -26.78 -0.73 -23.20
N LYS A 290 -26.97 -2.00 -23.56
CA LYS A 290 -28.27 -2.67 -23.47
C LYS A 290 -28.24 -3.60 -22.28
N ARG A 291 -29.18 -3.43 -21.34
CA ARG A 291 -29.26 -4.30 -20.16
C ARG A 291 -29.98 -5.61 -20.49
N LYS A 292 -29.36 -6.74 -20.14
CA LYS A 292 -30.02 -8.06 -20.10
C LYS A 292 -30.29 -8.41 -18.64
N ARG A 293 -31.51 -8.11 -18.17
CA ARG A 293 -31.96 -8.49 -16.83
C ARG A 293 -32.74 -9.79 -16.88
N LYS A 294 -32.37 -10.76 -16.03
CA LYS A 294 -33.04 -12.05 -15.93
C LYS A 294 -32.92 -12.60 -14.50
N ILE A 295 -34.04 -12.98 -13.91
CA ILE A 295 -34.07 -13.73 -12.65
C ILE A 295 -34.44 -15.18 -12.96
N ILE A 296 -33.65 -16.12 -12.47
CA ILE A 296 -33.90 -17.56 -12.60
C ILE A 296 -34.29 -18.10 -11.23
N SER A 297 -35.58 -18.42 -11.04
CA SER A 297 -36.14 -19.01 -9.81
C SER A 297 -37.09 -20.19 -10.09
N ASP A 298 -37.37 -20.96 -9.03
CA ASP A 298 -38.33 -22.06 -8.87
C ASP A 298 -38.39 -23.12 -9.98
N ASN A 299 -39.01 -22.82 -11.13
CA ASN A 299 -39.35 -23.83 -12.14
C ASN A 299 -38.22 -24.14 -13.14
N VAL A 300 -37.26 -23.23 -13.33
CA VAL A 300 -36.10 -23.42 -14.24
C VAL A 300 -34.89 -24.04 -13.52
N LEU A 301 -34.86 -23.93 -12.19
CA LEU A 301 -33.76 -24.39 -11.32
C LEU A 301 -33.60 -25.90 -11.23
N LYS A 302 -34.61 -26.71 -11.59
CA LYS A 302 -34.52 -28.18 -11.56
C LYS A 302 -33.36 -28.76 -12.38
N SER A 303 -32.88 -28.00 -13.38
CA SER A 303 -31.70 -28.37 -14.18
C SER A 303 -30.36 -27.94 -13.58
N TYR A 304 -30.41 -27.14 -12.51
CA TYR A 304 -29.29 -26.52 -11.78
C TYR A 304 -29.08 -27.11 -10.37
N THR A 305 -30.11 -27.68 -9.73
CA THR A 305 -30.04 -28.32 -8.40
C THR A 305 -29.17 -29.59 -8.34
N LYS A 306 -28.60 -30.04 -9.47
CA LYS A 306 -27.61 -31.15 -9.49
C LYS A 306 -26.21 -30.72 -9.08
N PHE A 307 -25.99 -29.43 -8.85
CA PHE A 307 -24.74 -28.90 -8.35
C PHE A 307 -24.77 -28.88 -6.82
N TYR A 308 -23.73 -29.43 -6.19
CA TYR A 308 -23.57 -29.45 -4.74
C TYR A 308 -22.40 -28.54 -4.35
N PHE A 309 -22.69 -27.55 -3.51
CA PHE A 309 -21.72 -26.60 -2.98
C PHE A 309 -21.26 -27.05 -1.59
N ASN A 310 -19.96 -27.28 -1.42
CA ASN A 310 -19.39 -27.66 -0.13
C ASN A 310 -18.79 -26.43 0.58
N SER A 311 -19.47 -25.97 1.63
CA SER A 311 -19.01 -24.83 2.44
C SER A 311 -17.66 -25.07 3.13
N ASP A 312 -17.30 -26.34 3.39
CA ASP A 312 -16.02 -26.69 4.04
C ASP A 312 -14.82 -26.55 3.11
N ASN A 313 -15.07 -26.46 1.79
CA ASN A 313 -14.06 -26.21 0.77
C ASN A 313 -14.57 -25.16 -0.23
N LEU A 314 -14.64 -23.93 0.26
CA LEU A 314 -15.25 -22.79 -0.43
C LEU A 314 -14.60 -22.49 -1.78
N GLU A 315 -13.26 -22.47 -1.83
CA GLU A 315 -12.49 -22.12 -3.04
C GLU A 315 -12.73 -23.13 -4.17
N SER A 316 -12.56 -24.42 -3.89
CA SER A 316 -12.85 -25.50 -4.86
C SER A 316 -14.30 -25.48 -5.31
N SER A 317 -15.24 -25.22 -4.39
CA SER A 317 -16.67 -25.18 -4.72
C SER A 317 -17.04 -23.98 -5.62
N ILE A 318 -16.34 -22.84 -5.49
CA ILE A 318 -16.51 -21.68 -6.37
C ILE A 318 -15.98 -21.99 -7.77
N GLU A 319 -14.83 -22.67 -7.89
CA GLU A 319 -14.27 -23.08 -9.18
C GLU A 319 -15.20 -24.07 -9.91
N ASP A 320 -15.71 -25.07 -9.19
CA ASP A 320 -16.68 -26.03 -9.72
C ASP A 320 -17.98 -25.34 -10.13
N LEU A 321 -18.48 -24.39 -9.33
CA LEU A 321 -19.66 -23.60 -9.64
C LEU A 321 -19.45 -22.77 -10.92
N THR A 322 -18.30 -22.11 -11.03
CA THR A 322 -17.92 -21.30 -12.20
C THR A 322 -17.94 -22.15 -13.46
N THR A 323 -17.29 -23.32 -13.41
CA THR A 323 -17.25 -24.30 -14.51
C THR A 323 -18.66 -24.78 -14.87
N PHE A 324 -19.48 -25.08 -13.87
CA PHE A 324 -20.85 -25.51 -14.06
C PHE A 324 -21.72 -24.44 -14.74
N LEU A 325 -21.67 -23.18 -14.28
CA LEU A 325 -22.49 -22.09 -14.83
C LEU A 325 -22.08 -21.72 -16.26
N ARG A 326 -20.78 -21.79 -16.59
CA ARG A 326 -20.29 -21.63 -17.97
C ARG A 326 -20.81 -22.72 -18.88
N LYS A 327 -20.73 -23.98 -18.47
CA LYS A 327 -21.28 -25.12 -19.23
C LYS A 327 -22.78 -25.00 -19.48
N LYS A 328 -23.51 -24.30 -18.60
CA LYS A 328 -24.95 -24.03 -18.72
C LYS A 328 -25.27 -22.75 -19.50
N ASN A 329 -24.27 -22.03 -20.02
CA ASN A 329 -24.43 -20.73 -20.67
C ASN A 329 -25.15 -19.70 -19.79
N VAL A 330 -24.95 -19.77 -18.47
CA VAL A 330 -25.46 -18.78 -17.51
C VAL A 330 -24.40 -17.72 -17.24
N LEU A 331 -23.15 -18.14 -17.09
CA LEU A 331 -22.02 -17.27 -16.83
C LEU A 331 -21.30 -16.96 -18.16
N PRO A 332 -21.30 -15.69 -18.61
CA PRO A 332 -20.56 -15.26 -19.79
C PRO A 332 -19.05 -15.49 -19.66
N GLU A 333 -18.33 -15.52 -20.79
CA GLU A 333 -16.87 -15.73 -20.80
C GLU A 333 -16.10 -14.58 -20.12
N ASP A 334 -16.62 -13.36 -20.24
CA ASP A 334 -16.06 -12.14 -19.65
C ASP A 334 -16.44 -11.94 -18.18
N ALA A 335 -17.13 -12.90 -17.57
CA ALA A 335 -17.48 -12.86 -16.16
C ALA A 335 -16.37 -13.42 -15.27
N THR A 336 -16.04 -12.64 -14.23
CA THR A 336 -15.02 -12.98 -13.22
C THR A 336 -15.65 -13.10 -11.86
N TYR A 337 -15.20 -14.07 -11.06
CA TYR A 337 -15.56 -14.16 -9.65
C TYR A 337 -15.14 -12.88 -8.92
N ASP A 338 -16.03 -12.33 -8.08
CA ASP A 338 -15.80 -11.09 -7.35
C ASP A 338 -15.75 -11.34 -5.84
N SER A 339 -16.82 -11.86 -5.24
CA SER A 339 -16.89 -12.10 -3.80
C SER A 339 -17.93 -13.15 -3.42
N VAL A 340 -17.94 -13.53 -2.14
CA VAL A 340 -18.97 -14.35 -1.51
C VAL A 340 -19.48 -13.66 -0.25
N ASP A 341 -20.80 -13.48 -0.16
CA ASP A 341 -21.43 -13.01 1.07
C ASP A 341 -22.10 -14.20 1.78
N ILE A 342 -22.08 -14.20 3.11
CA ILE A 342 -22.76 -15.19 3.95
C ILE A 342 -23.90 -14.50 4.69
N ILE A 343 -25.14 -14.92 4.39
CA ILE A 343 -26.35 -14.40 5.00
C ILE A 343 -26.91 -15.46 5.94
N ASN A 344 -26.99 -15.13 7.23
CA ASN A 344 -27.66 -15.98 8.21
C ASN A 344 -29.17 -15.71 8.16
N LEU A 345 -29.96 -16.68 7.69
CA LEU A 345 -31.41 -16.58 7.66
C LEU A 345 -32.00 -17.04 8.99
N ILE A 346 -32.89 -16.22 9.54
CA ILE A 346 -33.70 -16.56 10.70
C ILE A 346 -35.04 -17.08 10.19
N THR A 347 -35.31 -18.37 10.41
CA THR A 347 -36.61 -18.95 10.06
C THR A 347 -37.63 -18.54 11.11
N LEU A 348 -38.62 -17.73 10.73
CA LEU A 348 -39.77 -17.45 11.59
C LEU A 348 -40.68 -18.68 11.63
N GLN A 349 -40.78 -19.35 12.78
CA GLN A 349 -41.80 -20.38 12.99
C GLN A 349 -43.10 -19.72 13.47
N LYS A 350 -44.21 -20.01 12.79
CA LYS A 350 -45.54 -19.57 13.20
C LYS A 350 -46.04 -20.49 14.32
N GLY A 351 -45.95 -20.03 15.56
CA GLY A 351 -46.55 -20.68 16.74
C GLY A 351 -47.81 -19.93 17.19
N GLY A 352 -48.95 -20.13 16.51
CA GLY A 352 -50.20 -19.42 16.85
C GLY A 352 -50.33 -18.02 16.23
N GLU A 353 -50.85 -17.04 16.99
CA GLU A 353 -51.06 -15.64 16.58
C GLU A 353 -49.81 -14.75 16.74
N GLU A 354 -48.73 -15.24 17.36
CA GLU A 354 -47.49 -14.50 17.54
C GLU A 354 -46.33 -15.15 16.78
N TYR A 355 -45.50 -14.32 16.13
CA TYR A 355 -44.21 -14.75 15.60
C TYR A 355 -43.18 -14.65 16.71
N SER A 356 -42.66 -15.78 17.20
CA SER A 356 -41.49 -15.77 18.06
C SER A 356 -40.22 -15.98 17.23
N ILE A 357 -39.19 -15.16 17.47
CA ILE A 357 -37.83 -15.43 17.02
C ILE A 357 -37.33 -16.58 17.90
N SER A 358 -37.71 -17.80 17.58
CA SER A 358 -37.19 -18.99 18.26
C SER A 358 -35.74 -19.25 17.84
N ASP A 359 -34.97 -19.94 18.69
CA ASP A 359 -33.64 -20.52 18.41
C ASP A 359 -33.69 -21.64 17.34
N GLY A 360 -34.51 -21.45 16.30
CA GLY A 360 -34.62 -22.38 15.19
C GLY A 360 -33.31 -22.51 14.42
N PRO A 361 -33.15 -23.59 13.63
CA PRO A 361 -31.95 -23.82 12.84
C PRO A 361 -31.71 -22.62 11.91
N ARG A 362 -30.57 -21.95 12.11
CA ARG A 362 -30.11 -20.88 11.22
C ARG A 362 -29.67 -21.53 9.91
N THR A 363 -30.38 -21.28 8.84
CA THR A 363 -29.94 -21.67 7.50
C THR A 363 -28.97 -20.62 6.98
N GLN A 364 -27.78 -21.05 6.56
CA GLN A 364 -26.82 -20.18 5.91
C GLN A 364 -27.12 -20.13 4.42
N ARG A 365 -27.19 -18.91 3.89
CA ARG A 365 -27.28 -18.63 2.46
C ARG A 365 -25.97 -18.00 2.01
N TYR A 366 -25.35 -18.59 1.00
CA TYR A 366 -24.19 -18.00 0.33
C TYR A 366 -24.65 -17.23 -0.89
N VAL A 367 -24.05 -16.06 -1.13
CA VAL A 367 -24.26 -15.27 -2.35
C VAL A 367 -22.94 -15.16 -3.08
N ILE A 368 -22.75 -15.97 -4.11
CA ILE A 368 -21.55 -15.93 -4.95
C ILE A 368 -21.77 -14.86 -6.03
N LYS A 369 -20.92 -13.83 -6.03
CA LYS A 369 -21.02 -12.69 -6.93
C LYS A 369 -19.98 -12.78 -8.03
N TYR A 370 -20.43 -12.53 -9.26
CA TYR A 370 -19.58 -12.36 -10.42
C TYR A 370 -19.75 -10.95 -10.98
N SER A 371 -18.65 -10.35 -11.39
CA SER A 371 -18.59 -9.02 -11.99
C SER A 371 -18.17 -9.09 -13.45
N GLN A 372 -18.55 -8.06 -14.21
CA GLN A 372 -18.06 -7.85 -15.57
C GLN A 372 -16.89 -6.87 -15.55
N THR A 373 -15.92 -7.06 -16.43
CA THR A 373 -14.84 -6.09 -16.68
C THR A 373 -15.01 -5.48 -18.07
N PHE A 374 -14.70 -4.19 -18.19
CA PHE A 374 -14.68 -3.48 -19.45
C PHE A 374 -13.45 -2.58 -19.50
N ASP A 375 -12.65 -2.70 -20.56
CA ASP A 375 -11.33 -2.06 -20.66
C ASP A 375 -10.49 -2.27 -19.38
N ASP A 376 -10.36 -3.50 -18.88
CA ASP A 376 -9.64 -3.86 -17.64
C ASP A 376 -10.14 -3.18 -16.35
N THR A 377 -11.25 -2.45 -16.40
CA THR A 377 -11.88 -1.80 -15.25
C THR A 377 -13.13 -2.57 -14.87
N LYS A 378 -13.34 -2.83 -13.57
CA LYS A 378 -14.57 -3.48 -13.10
C LYS A 378 -15.79 -2.61 -13.40
N ILE A 379 -16.88 -3.24 -13.80
CA ILE A 379 -18.20 -2.62 -13.74
C ILE A 379 -18.76 -2.87 -12.33
N SER A 380 -19.37 -1.85 -11.73
CA SER A 380 -20.05 -1.91 -10.45
C SER A 380 -20.90 -3.17 -10.34
N ASN A 381 -20.90 -3.83 -9.19
CA ASN A 381 -21.75 -4.99 -8.92
C ASN A 381 -23.08 -4.59 -8.25
N LEU A 382 -23.37 -3.29 -8.15
CA LEU A 382 -24.62 -2.76 -7.61
C LEU A 382 -25.73 -2.73 -8.68
N LYS A 383 -26.92 -2.26 -8.28
CA LYS A 383 -28.12 -2.16 -9.15
C LYS A 383 -27.91 -1.35 -10.44
N ASP A 384 -26.92 -0.47 -10.44
CA ASP A 384 -26.54 0.40 -11.53
C ASP A 384 -25.40 -0.17 -12.39
N GLY A 385 -24.87 -1.36 -12.08
CA GLY A 385 -23.75 -1.93 -12.82
C GLY A 385 -24.07 -3.24 -13.55
N SER A 386 -23.12 -4.18 -13.54
CA SER A 386 -23.19 -5.48 -14.22
C SER A 386 -22.78 -6.60 -13.26
N TYR A 387 -23.70 -7.50 -12.95
CA TYR A 387 -23.50 -8.54 -11.96
C TYR A 387 -24.26 -9.83 -12.28
N ILE A 388 -23.74 -10.95 -11.76
CA ILE A 388 -24.47 -12.21 -11.62
C ILE A 388 -24.32 -12.65 -10.17
N ASN A 389 -25.44 -12.74 -9.45
CA ASN A 389 -25.48 -13.21 -8.07
C ASN A 389 -26.11 -14.60 -8.02
N VAL A 390 -25.39 -15.56 -7.47
CA VAL A 390 -25.82 -16.96 -7.32
C VAL A 390 -26.06 -17.21 -5.85
N TYR A 391 -27.32 -17.46 -5.50
CA TYR A 391 -27.76 -17.72 -4.14
C TYR A 391 -27.77 -19.23 -3.91
N ILE A 392 -27.07 -19.67 -2.86
CA ILE A 392 -26.91 -21.08 -2.52
C ILE A 392 -27.45 -21.28 -1.10
N GLU A 393 -28.33 -22.27 -0.95
CA GLU A 393 -28.92 -22.66 0.33
C GLU A 393 -28.87 -24.18 0.46
N ASN A 394 -28.48 -24.69 1.63
CA ASN A 394 -28.36 -26.13 1.89
C ASN A 394 -27.50 -26.87 0.85
N GLY A 395 -26.46 -26.20 0.33
CA GLY A 395 -25.57 -26.75 -0.69
C GLY A 395 -26.12 -26.71 -2.12
N GLU A 396 -27.33 -26.20 -2.35
CA GLU A 396 -27.96 -26.15 -3.69
C GLU A 396 -28.17 -24.71 -4.17
N ILE A 397 -28.13 -24.51 -5.49
CA ILE A 397 -28.45 -23.21 -6.09
C ILE A 397 -29.95 -22.95 -5.93
N ASN A 398 -30.28 -21.93 -5.13
CA ASN A 398 -31.64 -21.51 -4.83
C ASN A 398 -32.14 -20.40 -5.78
N MET A 399 -31.26 -19.51 -6.26
CA MET A 399 -31.64 -18.42 -7.17
C MET A 399 -30.41 -17.93 -7.94
N ILE A 400 -30.63 -17.43 -9.15
CA ILE A 400 -29.62 -16.65 -9.89
C ILE A 400 -30.24 -15.33 -10.34
N ASP A 401 -29.69 -14.20 -9.88
CA ASP A 401 -30.05 -12.85 -10.33
C ASP A 401 -28.98 -12.34 -11.30
N ILE A 402 -29.40 -12.07 -12.54
CA ILE A 402 -28.52 -11.64 -13.63
C ILE A 402 -28.92 -10.24 -14.05
N ASN A 403 -27.97 -9.33 -13.98
CA ASN A 403 -28.01 -8.04 -14.61
C ASN A 403 -26.71 -7.88 -15.40
N TRP A 404 -26.68 -8.36 -16.65
CA TRP A 404 -25.48 -8.32 -17.48
C TRP A 404 -25.60 -7.24 -18.56
N LEU A 405 -24.56 -6.45 -18.74
CA LEU A 405 -24.52 -5.39 -19.74
C LEU A 405 -23.99 -5.91 -21.08
N ASP A 406 -24.72 -5.60 -22.15
CA ASP A 406 -24.27 -5.75 -23.52
C ASP A 406 -23.72 -4.40 -23.98
N ILE A 407 -22.40 -4.29 -24.07
CA ILE A 407 -21.68 -3.02 -24.23
C ILE A 407 -21.35 -2.80 -25.70
N ASP A 408 -21.91 -1.74 -26.29
CA ASP A 408 -21.58 -1.35 -27.66
C ASP A 408 -20.33 -0.44 -27.64
N GLY A 409 -19.16 -1.03 -27.89
CA GLY A 409 -17.87 -0.35 -27.89
C GLY A 409 -17.67 0.71 -28.99
N THR A 410 -18.67 0.94 -29.86
CA THR A 410 -18.55 1.87 -31.01
C THR A 410 -18.89 3.33 -30.69
N SER A 411 -19.59 3.58 -29.58
CA SER A 411 -19.96 4.93 -29.12
C SER A 411 -18.93 5.47 -28.14
N LYS A 412 -18.11 6.44 -28.57
CA LYS A 412 -17.13 7.12 -27.71
C LYS A 412 -17.37 8.62 -27.75
N THR A 413 -17.80 9.21 -26.64
CA THR A 413 -17.78 10.66 -26.45
C THR A 413 -16.68 11.03 -25.46
N LYS A 414 -15.76 11.91 -25.86
CA LYS A 414 -14.72 12.38 -24.95
C LYS A 414 -15.34 13.39 -23.98
N ASN A 415 -15.25 13.12 -22.68
CA ASN A 415 -15.44 14.15 -21.67
C ASN A 415 -14.07 14.75 -21.32
N ASN A 416 -13.96 16.07 -21.37
CA ASN A 416 -12.74 16.78 -20.99
C ASN A 416 -12.78 17.22 -19.51
N ASN A 417 -13.84 16.90 -18.78
CA ASN A 417 -13.95 17.25 -17.37
C ASN A 417 -12.89 16.53 -16.56
N LYS A 418 -12.34 17.25 -15.57
CA LYS A 418 -11.36 16.70 -14.64
C LYS A 418 -12.07 15.68 -13.74
N MET A 419 -11.50 14.48 -13.65
CA MET A 419 -11.98 13.48 -12.71
C MET A 419 -11.73 13.95 -11.27
N ILE A 420 -12.71 13.77 -10.38
CA ILE A 420 -12.52 14.01 -8.95
C ILE A 420 -11.54 12.99 -8.39
N ASP A 421 -10.75 13.41 -7.41
CA ASP A 421 -9.83 12.50 -6.71
C ASP A 421 -10.57 11.60 -5.71
N LYS A 422 -9.87 10.55 -5.27
CA LYS A 422 -10.37 9.55 -4.31
C LYS A 422 -10.85 10.18 -3.00
N LYS A 423 -10.13 11.21 -2.52
CA LYS A 423 -10.47 11.96 -1.30
C LYS A 423 -11.82 12.66 -1.46
N THR A 424 -12.03 13.36 -2.58
CA THR A 424 -13.29 14.05 -2.89
C THR A 424 -14.44 13.06 -3.02
N ALA A 425 -14.20 11.90 -3.64
CA ALA A 425 -15.20 10.83 -3.71
C ALA A 425 -15.58 10.30 -2.33
N LYS A 426 -14.59 10.04 -1.46
CA LYS A 426 -14.81 9.63 -0.07
C LYS A 426 -15.55 10.70 0.73
N ASP A 427 -15.16 11.98 0.62
CA ASP A 427 -15.81 13.09 1.32
C ASP A 427 -17.30 13.22 0.91
N LYS A 428 -17.64 12.90 -0.34
CA LYS A 428 -19.04 12.81 -0.80
C LYS A 428 -19.77 11.59 -0.20
N ALA A 429 -19.12 10.43 -0.15
CA ALA A 429 -19.71 9.22 0.43
C ALA A 429 -19.90 9.34 1.97
N ASP A 430 -18.97 9.97 2.69
CA ASP A 430 -19.09 10.23 4.13
C ASP A 430 -20.37 11.03 4.43
N LYS A 431 -20.68 12.06 3.64
CA LYS A 431 -21.93 12.82 3.76
C LYS A 431 -23.17 11.96 3.51
N MET A 432 -23.10 11.01 2.59
CA MET A 432 -24.20 10.06 2.33
C MET A 432 -24.39 9.10 3.51
N VAL A 433 -23.29 8.60 4.10
CA VAL A 433 -23.34 7.79 5.33
C VAL A 433 -24.01 8.57 6.45
N GLU A 434 -23.61 9.82 6.69
CA GLU A 434 -24.21 10.66 7.74
C GLU A 434 -25.71 10.92 7.53
N GLN A 435 -26.17 11.05 6.29
CA GLN A 435 -27.59 11.21 5.97
C GLN A 435 -28.40 9.92 6.21
N HIS A 436 -27.81 8.75 6.05
CA HIS A 436 -28.50 7.45 6.20
C HIS A 436 -28.37 6.86 7.61
N TYR A 437 -27.35 7.27 8.37
CA TYR A 437 -27.04 6.75 9.70
C TYR A 437 -27.48 7.74 10.79
N VAL A 438 -28.79 7.77 11.06
CA VAL A 438 -29.42 8.69 12.03
C VAL A 438 -29.49 8.10 13.46
N ASP A 439 -29.10 6.84 13.64
CA ASP A 439 -29.16 6.17 14.95
C ASP A 439 -27.92 6.52 15.79
N GLU A 440 -28.08 7.47 16.72
CA GLU A 440 -27.02 7.94 17.65
C GLU A 440 -26.41 6.80 18.50
N ASN A 441 -27.09 5.65 18.61
CA ASN A 441 -26.64 4.53 19.43
C ASN A 441 -25.84 3.46 18.66
N LYS A 442 -25.65 3.61 17.35
CA LYS A 442 -24.84 2.68 16.55
C LYS A 442 -23.53 3.33 16.12
N SER A 443 -22.45 2.58 16.19
CA SER A 443 -21.15 3.00 15.65
C SER A 443 -21.27 3.33 14.16
N LYS A 444 -20.72 4.46 13.73
CA LYS A 444 -20.64 4.80 12.31
C LYS A 444 -19.95 3.65 11.54
N PRO A 445 -20.45 3.27 10.35
CA PRO A 445 -19.79 2.28 9.49
C PRO A 445 -18.34 2.68 9.23
N LYS A 446 -17.39 1.75 9.36
CA LYS A 446 -15.98 2.00 9.07
C LYS A 446 -15.75 2.02 7.57
N PHE A 447 -14.93 2.94 7.09
CA PHE A 447 -14.47 2.96 5.69
C PHE A 447 -13.63 1.71 5.39
N GLU A 448 -13.90 1.06 4.26
CA GLU A 448 -13.20 -0.15 3.81
C GLU A 448 -12.33 0.11 2.58
N ASP A 449 -12.90 0.66 1.50
CA ASP A 449 -12.21 0.82 0.22
C ASP A 449 -12.81 1.93 -0.66
N CYS A 450 -12.02 2.43 -1.63
CA CYS A 450 -12.47 3.33 -2.68
C CYS A 450 -11.72 3.05 -3.99
N GLU A 451 -12.42 2.48 -4.97
CA GLU A 451 -11.89 2.04 -6.27
C GLU A 451 -12.63 2.70 -7.45
N ILE A 452 -11.95 2.82 -8.61
CA ILE A 452 -12.60 3.29 -9.85
C ILE A 452 -13.33 2.10 -10.48
N VAL A 453 -14.60 2.32 -10.81
CA VAL A 453 -15.45 1.37 -11.52
C VAL A 453 -16.17 2.06 -12.68
N TYR A 454 -16.72 1.28 -13.59
CA TYR A 454 -17.79 1.74 -14.47
C TYR A 454 -19.15 1.49 -13.84
N TYR A 455 -20.11 2.39 -14.04
CA TYR A 455 -21.51 2.16 -13.72
C TYR A 455 -22.41 2.72 -14.82
N CYS A 456 -23.66 2.31 -14.81
CA CYS A 456 -24.67 2.74 -15.77
C CYS A 456 -25.47 3.90 -15.20
N ASP A 457 -25.36 5.07 -15.81
CA ASP A 457 -26.11 6.26 -15.42
C ASP A 457 -27.62 6.12 -15.73
N SER A 458 -28.38 7.20 -15.44
CA SER A 458 -29.81 7.27 -15.69
C SER A 458 -30.19 7.21 -17.18
N GLU A 459 -29.27 7.54 -18.08
CA GLU A 459 -29.44 7.54 -19.54
C GLU A 459 -29.01 6.21 -20.19
N SER A 460 -28.66 5.22 -19.38
CA SER A 460 -28.12 3.94 -19.85
C SER A 460 -26.77 4.06 -20.57
N ASN A 461 -25.95 5.01 -20.13
CA ASN A 461 -24.55 5.13 -20.55
C ASN A 461 -23.65 4.47 -19.50
N LEU A 462 -22.62 3.76 -19.97
CA LEU A 462 -21.53 3.32 -19.10
C LEU A 462 -20.57 4.49 -18.87
N VAL A 463 -20.44 4.91 -17.62
CA VAL A 463 -19.63 6.05 -17.18
C VAL A 463 -18.74 5.65 -16.00
N PRO A 464 -17.56 6.25 -15.84
CA PRO A 464 -16.71 5.99 -14.70
C PRO A 464 -17.28 6.61 -13.43
N GLY A 465 -17.10 5.90 -12.33
CA GLY A 465 -17.45 6.32 -10.97
C GLY A 465 -16.43 5.79 -9.97
N TRP A 466 -16.51 6.30 -8.76
CA TRP A 466 -15.82 5.78 -7.60
C TRP A 466 -16.78 4.90 -6.81
N ARG A 467 -16.43 3.63 -6.63
CA ARG A 467 -17.11 2.74 -5.69
C ARG A 467 -16.48 2.92 -4.32
N VAL A 468 -17.26 3.43 -3.38
CA VAL A 468 -16.81 3.69 -2.00
C VAL A 468 -17.53 2.71 -1.06
N SER A 469 -16.77 1.89 -0.36
CA SER A 469 -17.28 0.82 0.52
C SER A 469 -17.03 1.16 1.98
N TYR A 470 -18.02 0.88 2.82
CA TYR A 470 -17.99 0.92 4.28
C TYR A 470 -18.57 -0.39 4.80
N ASP A 471 -18.43 -0.68 6.10
CA ASP A 471 -19.01 -1.85 6.77
C ASP A 471 -20.48 -2.10 6.37
N GLY A 472 -20.70 -2.97 5.36
CA GLY A 472 -22.02 -3.31 4.81
C GLY A 472 -22.71 -2.25 3.95
N LEU A 473 -22.07 -1.12 3.61
CA LEU A 473 -22.61 -0.08 2.73
C LEU A 473 -21.70 0.15 1.52
N VAL A 474 -22.28 0.36 0.35
CA VAL A 474 -21.51 0.66 -0.87
C VAL A 474 -22.20 1.79 -1.62
N PHE A 475 -21.42 2.79 -2.03
CA PHE A 475 -21.88 3.94 -2.81
C PHE A 475 -21.16 4.00 -4.14
N THR A 476 -21.86 4.45 -5.19
CA THR A 476 -21.25 4.86 -6.46
C THR A 476 -21.27 6.38 -6.52
N ILE A 477 -20.10 7.00 -6.60
CA ILE A 477 -19.93 8.46 -6.74
C ILE A 477 -19.49 8.75 -8.18
N PRO A 478 -20.19 9.63 -8.93
CA PRO A 478 -19.76 10.00 -10.27
C PRO A 478 -18.31 10.50 -10.29
N ALA A 479 -17.51 10.03 -11.25
CA ALA A 479 -16.10 10.38 -11.31
C ALA A 479 -15.85 11.83 -11.77
N TYR A 480 -16.86 12.50 -12.33
CA TYR A 480 -16.78 13.89 -12.79
C TYR A 480 -17.72 14.78 -11.98
N GLU A 481 -17.30 16.03 -11.77
CA GLU A 481 -18.22 17.05 -11.26
C GLU A 481 -19.26 17.37 -12.35
N GLU A 482 -20.51 17.54 -11.90
CA GLU A 482 -21.61 18.06 -12.74
C GLU A 482 -21.42 19.54 -13.09
#